data_AF-A0A7V0Q5F7-F1
#
_entry.id   AF-A0A7V0Q5F7-F1
#
_cell.length_a   1.000
_cell.length_b   1.000
_cell.length_c   1.000
_cell.angle_alpha   90.00
_cell.angle_beta   90.00
_cell.angle_gamma   90.00
#
_symmetry.space_group_name_H-M   'P 1'
#
loop_
_entity.id
_entity.type
_entity.pdbx_description
1 polymer ?
#
loop_
_entity_poly.entity_id
_entity_poly.type
_entity_poly.pdbx_seq_one_letter_code
_entity_poly.pdbx_strand_id
1 'polypeptide(L)'
;MNEIKRFIEKLKNIPGSADVFNQYRDNIPGLDIPQGASIRSKNLELYLNAMKDSPILLLGEAAGYKGARFSGVPMFSERQIVEKEIPELSHLPLKRTSTRTRPFSEPTATIVRKALREYSVKVIIWNLFPLHPHKPHDYLSNRPLRKQERILGLEFLLEFLKIIKPEFIIACGKIAENALREAGIDAFPVRHPANGGKRRFLEGLEEAMKIYLKKNAKMRSHKHHN
;
A
#
# COMPACT_ATOMS: atom_id res chain seq x y z
N MET A 1 13.39 -19.14 5.83
CA MET A 1 12.67 -18.06 5.11
C MET A 1 12.26 -16.99 6.12
N ASN A 2 12.56 -15.69 5.88
CA ASN A 2 12.19 -14.62 6.82
C ASN A 2 10.66 -14.36 6.81
N GLU A 3 10.15 -13.63 7.80
CA GLU A 3 8.70 -13.39 7.98
C GLU A 3 8.04 -12.74 6.76
N ILE A 4 8.71 -11.75 6.15
CA ILE A 4 8.25 -11.06 4.95
C ILE A 4 8.06 -12.05 3.79
N LYS A 5 9.05 -12.91 3.53
CA LYS A 5 8.92 -13.93 2.47
C LYS A 5 7.77 -14.90 2.75
N ARG A 6 7.59 -15.36 4.00
CA ARG A 6 6.44 -16.20 4.38
C ARG A 6 5.10 -15.51 4.13
N PHE A 7 5.00 -14.23 4.48
CA PHE A 7 3.82 -13.42 4.23
C PHE A 7 3.52 -13.29 2.73
N ILE A 8 4.53 -13.03 1.91
CA ILE A 8 4.38 -12.96 0.44
C ILE A 8 3.98 -14.32 -0.15
N GLU A 9 4.54 -15.43 0.33
CA GLU A 9 4.11 -16.77 -0.12
C GLU A 9 2.64 -17.04 0.21
N LYS A 10 2.13 -16.60 1.36
CA LYS A 10 0.69 -16.67 1.66
C LYS A 10 -0.15 -15.84 0.69
N LEU A 11 0.29 -14.61 0.35
CA LEU A 11 -0.39 -13.78 -0.64
C LEU A 11 -0.44 -14.44 -2.02
N LYS A 12 0.65 -15.08 -2.43
CA LYS A 12 0.72 -15.83 -3.70
C LYS A 12 -0.26 -17.01 -3.72
N ASN A 13 -0.55 -17.61 -2.58
CA ASN A 13 -1.46 -18.75 -2.49
C ASN A 13 -2.95 -18.37 -2.46
N ILE A 14 -3.28 -17.08 -2.38
CA ILE A 14 -4.68 -16.64 -2.52
C ILE A 14 -5.13 -16.93 -3.97
N PRO A 15 -6.19 -17.72 -4.17
CA PRO A 15 -6.71 -17.94 -5.51
C PRO A 15 -7.29 -16.65 -6.08
N GLY A 16 -6.90 -16.32 -7.32
CA GLY A 16 -7.65 -15.37 -8.13
C GLY A 16 -9.06 -15.89 -8.42
N SER A 17 -9.97 -14.98 -8.78
CA SER A 17 -11.33 -15.28 -9.24
C SER A 17 -11.56 -14.64 -10.62
N ALA A 18 -12.76 -14.78 -11.17
CA ALA A 18 -13.16 -14.11 -12.42
C ALA A 18 -13.05 -12.56 -12.37
N ASP A 19 -12.95 -11.99 -11.17
CA ASP A 19 -12.97 -10.54 -10.91
C ASP A 19 -12.00 -10.10 -9.80
N VAL A 20 -11.05 -10.96 -9.44
CA VAL A 20 -9.91 -10.66 -8.56
C VAL A 20 -8.66 -11.20 -9.20
N PHE A 21 -7.74 -10.30 -9.52
CA PHE A 21 -6.43 -10.65 -10.06
C PHE A 21 -5.39 -10.70 -8.93
N ASN A 22 -4.70 -11.84 -8.79
CA ASN A 22 -3.57 -11.96 -7.87
C ASN A 22 -2.29 -11.54 -8.57
N GLN A 23 -1.90 -10.27 -8.41
CA GLN A 23 -0.69 -9.75 -9.07
C GLN A 23 0.61 -10.42 -8.62
N TYR A 24 0.63 -11.16 -7.51
CA TYR A 24 1.83 -11.84 -7.02
C TYR A 24 1.98 -13.26 -7.60
N ARG A 25 0.90 -13.81 -8.16
CA ARG A 25 0.84 -15.18 -8.71
C ARG A 25 0.66 -15.20 -10.23
N ASP A 26 -0.25 -14.37 -10.74
CA ASP A 26 -0.80 -14.50 -12.08
C ASP A 26 -0.21 -13.49 -13.07
N ASN A 27 -0.26 -13.79 -14.36
CA ASN A 27 0.04 -12.89 -15.48
C ASN A 27 -1.09 -12.95 -16.51
N ILE A 28 -1.36 -11.83 -17.17
CA ILE A 28 -2.30 -11.74 -18.29
C ILE A 28 -1.49 -11.51 -19.58
N PRO A 29 -1.49 -12.46 -20.52
CA PRO A 29 -0.86 -12.29 -21.83
C PRO A 29 -1.31 -11.00 -22.52
N GLY A 30 -0.38 -10.27 -23.13
CA GLY A 30 -0.64 -8.99 -23.80
C GLY A 30 -0.70 -7.78 -22.86
N LEU A 31 -0.99 -7.97 -21.56
CA LEU A 31 -0.92 -6.88 -20.57
C LEU A 31 0.37 -6.93 -19.73
N ASP A 32 0.85 -8.13 -19.42
CA ASP A 32 2.03 -8.39 -18.60
C ASP A 32 3.22 -8.86 -19.44
N ILE A 33 4.42 -8.42 -19.05
CA ILE A 33 5.67 -8.97 -19.56
C ILE A 33 5.87 -10.42 -19.04
N PRO A 34 6.71 -11.23 -19.71
CA PRO A 34 7.11 -12.53 -19.18
C PRO A 34 7.63 -12.42 -17.75
N GLN A 35 7.21 -13.34 -16.88
CA GLN A 35 7.58 -13.36 -15.44
C GLN A 35 7.09 -12.15 -14.62
N GLY A 36 6.11 -11.39 -15.09
CA GLY A 36 5.56 -10.22 -14.38
C GLY A 36 5.20 -10.48 -12.91
N ALA A 37 4.53 -11.59 -12.61
CA ALA A 37 4.17 -11.99 -11.24
C ALA A 37 5.39 -12.16 -10.32
N SER A 38 6.44 -12.82 -10.80
CA SER A 38 7.70 -13.01 -10.06
C SER A 38 8.35 -11.66 -9.76
N ILE A 39 8.37 -10.76 -10.77
CA ILE A 39 8.89 -9.40 -10.61
C ILE A 39 8.07 -8.61 -9.59
N ARG A 40 6.74 -8.66 -9.62
CA ARG A 40 5.88 -7.95 -8.66
C ARG A 40 6.05 -8.47 -7.25
N SER A 41 6.15 -9.78 -7.06
CA SER A 41 6.48 -10.38 -5.76
C SER A 41 7.86 -9.95 -5.27
N LYS A 42 8.86 -9.86 -6.15
CA LYS A 42 10.19 -9.38 -5.78
C LYS A 42 10.21 -7.90 -5.44
N ASN A 43 9.48 -7.07 -6.19
CA ASN A 43 9.30 -5.66 -5.87
C ASN A 43 8.67 -5.47 -4.50
N LEU A 44 7.64 -6.26 -4.19
CA LEU A 44 6.99 -6.22 -2.88
C LEU A 44 7.98 -6.62 -1.77
N GLU A 45 8.75 -7.69 -1.97
CA GLU A 45 9.78 -8.12 -1.01
C GLU A 45 10.80 -7.01 -0.73
N LEU A 46 11.33 -6.39 -1.78
CA LEU A 46 12.31 -5.29 -1.67
C LEU A 46 11.70 -4.09 -0.93
N TYR A 47 10.48 -3.71 -1.30
CA TYR A 47 9.73 -2.62 -0.66
C TYR A 47 9.52 -2.87 0.83
N LEU A 48 9.02 -4.05 1.20
CA LEU A 48 8.74 -4.38 2.60
C LEU A 48 10.02 -4.42 3.43
N ASN A 49 11.12 -4.98 2.92
CA ASN A 49 12.39 -4.97 3.64
C ASN A 49 12.96 -3.56 3.85
N ALA A 50 12.78 -2.66 2.89
CA ALA A 50 13.25 -1.27 3.00
C ALA A 50 12.40 -0.42 3.96
N MET A 51 11.12 -0.75 4.10
CA MET A 51 10.14 0.03 4.87
C MET A 51 9.68 -0.63 6.18
N LYS A 52 10.18 -1.84 6.52
CA LYS A 52 9.70 -2.62 7.67
C LYS A 52 9.77 -1.88 9.02
N ASP A 53 10.76 -1.01 9.19
CA ASP A 53 11.00 -0.25 10.42
C ASP A 53 10.28 1.11 10.40
N SER A 54 9.28 1.30 9.52
CA SER A 54 8.50 2.53 9.47
C SER A 54 7.57 2.61 10.67
N PRO A 55 7.64 3.67 11.48
CA PRO A 55 6.80 3.80 12.67
C PRO A 55 5.33 4.10 12.34
N ILE A 56 5.03 4.54 11.11
CA ILE A 56 3.68 4.85 10.66
C ILE A 56 3.27 3.90 9.54
N LEU A 57 2.08 3.33 9.65
CA LEU A 57 1.37 2.64 8.58
C LEU A 57 0.27 3.54 8.00
N LEU A 58 0.26 3.75 6.69
CA LEU A 58 -0.91 4.25 5.96
C LEU A 58 -1.63 3.09 5.28
N LEU A 59 -2.88 2.85 5.67
CA LEU A 59 -3.72 1.77 5.12
C LEU A 59 -4.67 2.31 4.04
N GLY A 60 -4.47 1.89 2.80
CA GLY A 60 -5.37 2.11 1.67
C GLY A 60 -6.41 1.00 1.50
N GLU A 61 -7.22 1.09 0.44
CA GLU A 61 -8.33 0.16 0.19
C GLU A 61 -7.88 -1.15 -0.50
N ALA A 62 -7.46 -1.05 -1.77
CA ALA A 62 -7.14 -2.20 -2.61
C ALA A 62 -6.08 -1.85 -3.65
N ALA A 63 -5.48 -2.86 -4.30
CA ALA A 63 -4.59 -2.63 -5.42
C ALA A 63 -5.37 -2.06 -6.62
N GLY A 64 -4.96 -0.90 -7.12
CA GLY A 64 -5.51 -0.31 -8.35
C GLY A 64 -4.80 -0.80 -9.61
N TYR A 65 -5.52 -0.87 -10.74
CA TYR A 65 -4.94 -1.33 -12.02
C TYR A 65 -3.79 -0.43 -12.51
N LYS A 66 -3.80 0.87 -12.19
CA LYS A 66 -2.72 1.82 -12.55
C LYS A 66 -1.53 1.82 -11.60
N GLY A 67 -1.62 1.06 -10.50
CA GLY A 67 -0.66 1.07 -9.41
C GLY A 67 -0.12 -0.32 -9.12
N ALA A 68 -0.43 -0.81 -7.91
CA ALA A 68 0.05 -2.06 -7.35
C ALA A 68 -0.18 -3.29 -8.24
N ARG A 69 -1.19 -3.29 -9.12
CA ARG A 69 -1.42 -4.39 -10.07
C ARG A 69 -0.24 -4.61 -11.04
N PHE A 70 0.50 -3.56 -11.41
CA PHE A 70 1.69 -3.69 -12.28
C PHE A 70 3.00 -3.39 -11.54
N SER A 71 2.99 -2.57 -10.49
CA SER A 71 4.21 -2.31 -9.72
C SER A 71 4.51 -3.40 -8.68
N GLY A 72 3.48 -4.12 -8.22
CA GLY A 72 3.58 -5.03 -7.06
C GLY A 72 3.65 -4.30 -5.71
N VAL A 73 3.63 -2.97 -5.66
CA VAL A 73 3.83 -2.21 -4.42
C VAL A 73 2.61 -1.33 -4.13
N PRO A 74 2.06 -1.34 -2.89
CA PRO A 74 0.89 -0.54 -2.52
C PRO A 74 1.03 0.96 -2.81
N MET A 75 -0.03 1.53 -3.39
CA MET A 75 -0.09 2.92 -3.86
C MET A 75 1.20 3.40 -4.53
N PHE A 76 1.80 2.57 -5.38
CA PHE A 76 3.00 2.90 -6.15
C PHE A 76 2.75 2.53 -7.61
N SER A 77 2.97 3.46 -8.53
CA SER A 77 2.77 3.20 -9.96
C SER A 77 4.08 2.98 -10.69
N GLU A 78 4.02 2.34 -11.86
CA GLU A 78 5.21 2.06 -12.68
C GLU A 78 5.98 3.33 -13.05
N ARG A 79 5.27 4.44 -13.29
CA ARG A 79 5.90 5.75 -13.55
C ARG A 79 6.88 6.11 -12.45
N GLN A 80 6.47 5.93 -11.20
CA GLN A 80 7.25 6.33 -10.04
C GLN A 80 8.43 5.37 -9.76
N ILE A 81 8.34 4.12 -10.24
CA ILE A 81 9.49 3.19 -10.30
C ILE A 81 10.51 3.70 -11.31
N VAL A 82 10.06 3.98 -12.54
CA VAL A 82 10.94 4.40 -13.65
C VAL A 82 11.61 5.74 -13.36
N GLU A 83 10.86 6.70 -12.84
CA GLU A 83 11.34 8.05 -12.51
C GLU A 83 12.03 8.12 -11.14
N LYS A 84 12.09 7.01 -10.40
CA LYS A 84 12.71 6.92 -9.05
C LYS A 84 12.20 8.01 -8.09
N GLU A 85 10.91 8.33 -8.13
CA GLU A 85 10.32 9.45 -7.38
C GLU A 85 10.35 9.29 -5.84
N ILE A 86 10.68 8.11 -5.32
CA ILE A 86 10.65 7.79 -3.90
C ILE A 86 12.08 7.57 -3.41
N PRO A 87 12.70 8.55 -2.73
CA PRO A 87 14.10 8.49 -2.34
C PRO A 87 14.48 7.21 -1.60
N GLU A 88 13.64 6.76 -0.66
CA GLU A 88 13.84 5.55 0.15
C GLU A 88 13.88 4.27 -0.68
N LEU A 89 13.32 4.30 -1.89
CA LEU A 89 13.22 3.15 -2.80
C LEU A 89 14.06 3.32 -4.07
N SER A 90 14.62 4.51 -4.30
CA SER A 90 15.28 4.91 -5.56
C SER A 90 16.53 4.09 -5.91
N HIS A 91 17.17 3.51 -4.90
CA HIS A 91 18.33 2.63 -5.02
C HIS A 91 17.95 1.16 -5.24
N LEU A 92 16.69 0.79 -5.02
CA LEU A 92 16.23 -0.59 -5.18
C LEU A 92 16.01 -0.89 -6.67
N PRO A 93 16.31 -2.13 -7.12
CA PRO A 93 16.14 -2.53 -8.52
C PRO A 93 14.68 -2.90 -8.83
N LEU A 94 13.74 -2.02 -8.49
CA LEU A 94 12.31 -2.21 -8.76
C LEU A 94 12.06 -2.14 -10.26
N LYS A 95 11.17 -3.01 -10.76
CA LYS A 95 10.90 -3.11 -12.20
C LYS A 95 9.41 -2.98 -12.51
N ARG A 96 9.09 -2.30 -13.60
CA ARG A 96 7.75 -2.27 -14.17
C ARG A 96 7.40 -3.61 -14.83
N THR A 97 6.11 -3.93 -14.98
CA THR A 97 5.67 -5.24 -15.50
C THR A 97 4.59 -5.19 -16.58
N SER A 98 4.07 -4.01 -16.92
CA SER A 98 3.18 -3.85 -18.06
C SER A 98 3.93 -3.87 -19.39
N THR A 99 3.27 -4.37 -20.44
CA THR A 99 3.75 -4.35 -21.84
C THR A 99 3.68 -2.96 -22.48
N ARG A 100 3.07 -1.97 -21.82
CA ARG A 100 2.84 -0.64 -22.39
C ARG A 100 4.15 0.08 -22.69
N THR A 101 4.17 0.88 -23.76
CA THR A 101 5.28 1.83 -23.98
C THR A 101 5.37 2.85 -22.84
N ARG A 102 4.25 3.54 -22.54
CA ARG A 102 4.18 4.49 -21.43
C ARG A 102 3.78 3.79 -20.12
N PRO A 103 4.54 3.96 -19.02
CA PRO A 103 4.24 3.33 -17.75
C PRO A 103 2.91 3.82 -17.19
N PHE A 104 2.21 2.96 -16.45
CA PHE A 104 1.02 3.39 -15.73
C PHE A 104 1.38 4.45 -14.67
N SER A 105 0.49 5.44 -14.55
CA SER A 105 0.55 6.48 -13.53
C SER A 105 -0.76 6.50 -12.76
N GLU A 106 -0.68 6.37 -11.45
CA GLU A 106 -1.83 6.40 -10.55
C GLU A 106 -1.91 7.77 -9.84
N PRO A 107 -2.98 8.56 -10.05
CA PRO A 107 -3.12 9.88 -9.43
C PRO A 107 -3.10 9.84 -7.89
N THR A 108 -3.80 8.87 -7.29
CA THR A 108 -3.81 8.66 -5.83
C THR A 108 -2.40 8.41 -5.30
N ALA A 109 -1.66 7.46 -5.89
CA ALA A 109 -0.28 7.16 -5.51
C ALA A 109 0.62 8.41 -5.59
N THR A 110 0.46 9.20 -6.66
CA THR A 110 1.21 10.44 -6.85
C THR A 110 0.92 11.46 -5.74
N ILE A 111 -0.37 11.68 -5.40
CA ILE A 111 -0.77 12.62 -4.34
C ILE A 111 -0.25 12.16 -2.98
N VAL A 112 -0.51 10.91 -2.60
CA VAL A 112 -0.12 10.35 -1.29
C VAL A 112 1.38 10.42 -1.12
N ARG A 113 2.15 9.90 -2.09
CA ARG A 113 3.61 9.87 -1.99
C ARG A 113 4.23 11.26 -2.00
N LYS A 114 3.71 12.19 -2.81
CA LYS A 114 4.18 13.58 -2.78
C LYS A 114 3.96 14.21 -1.40
N ALA A 115 2.78 14.02 -0.81
CA ALA A 115 2.47 14.59 0.49
C ALA A 115 3.33 13.99 1.62
N LEU A 116 3.61 12.69 1.57
CA LEU A 116 4.45 12.03 2.56
C LEU A 116 5.92 12.49 2.52
N ARG A 117 6.44 12.88 1.36
CA ARG A 117 7.83 13.37 1.22
C ARG A 117 8.10 14.69 1.96
N GLU A 118 7.07 15.43 2.33
CA GLU A 118 7.20 16.66 3.12
C GLU A 118 7.59 16.39 4.57
N TYR A 119 7.60 15.11 5.00
CA TYR A 119 7.93 14.69 6.36
C TYR A 119 9.15 13.77 6.38
N SER A 120 10.03 13.95 7.37
CA SER A 120 11.24 13.13 7.52
C SER A 120 11.00 11.75 8.14
N VAL A 121 9.80 11.48 8.63
CA VAL A 121 9.44 10.18 9.21
C VAL A 121 9.00 9.21 8.11
N LYS A 122 9.53 7.98 8.16
CA LYS A 122 9.16 6.93 7.22
C LYS A 122 7.71 6.48 7.44
N VAL A 123 6.99 6.32 6.35
CA VAL A 123 5.62 5.79 6.33
C VAL A 123 5.55 4.61 5.38
N ILE A 124 5.22 3.43 5.90
CA ILE A 124 4.92 2.26 5.08
C ILE A 124 3.45 2.32 4.67
N ILE A 125 3.16 1.92 3.43
CA ILE A 125 1.83 1.90 2.86
C ILE A 125 1.44 0.44 2.62
N TRP A 126 0.22 0.09 3.03
CA TRP A 126 -0.40 -1.20 2.73
C TRP A 126 -1.82 -1.00 2.21
N ASN A 127 -2.41 -2.02 1.60
CA ASN A 127 -3.81 -2.03 1.20
C ASN A 127 -4.57 -3.04 2.08
N LEU A 128 -5.77 -2.67 2.55
CA LEU A 128 -6.64 -3.60 3.28
C LEU A 128 -6.83 -4.89 2.48
N PHE A 129 -7.28 -4.78 1.23
CA PHE A 129 -7.31 -5.92 0.32
C PHE A 129 -6.02 -5.96 -0.50
N PRO A 130 -5.19 -7.01 -0.37
CA PRO A 130 -3.85 -7.01 -0.96
C PRO A 130 -3.86 -7.25 -2.48
N LEU A 131 -4.98 -7.73 -3.05
CA LEU A 131 -5.11 -8.08 -4.45
C LEU A 131 -5.87 -7.01 -5.25
N HIS A 132 -5.95 -7.20 -6.57
CA HIS A 132 -6.60 -6.26 -7.48
C HIS A 132 -8.04 -6.70 -7.84
N PRO A 133 -9.08 -6.06 -7.29
CA PRO A 133 -10.46 -6.30 -7.70
C PRO A 133 -10.77 -5.52 -8.99
N HIS A 134 -11.27 -6.21 -10.00
CA HIS A 134 -11.59 -5.64 -11.31
C HIS A 134 -12.99 -6.05 -11.77
N LYS A 135 -13.57 -5.38 -12.75
CA LYS A 135 -14.82 -5.84 -13.39
C LYS A 135 -14.54 -7.14 -14.15
N PRO A 136 -15.50 -8.09 -14.22
CA PRO A 136 -15.33 -9.31 -15.01
C PRO A 136 -14.86 -8.99 -16.43
N HIS A 137 -13.85 -9.72 -16.90
CA HIS A 137 -13.23 -9.55 -18.23
C HIS A 137 -12.54 -8.20 -18.53
N ASP A 138 -12.48 -7.27 -17.57
CA ASP A 138 -11.79 -5.99 -17.73
C ASP A 138 -10.72 -5.80 -16.62
N TYR A 139 -9.52 -6.33 -16.87
CA TYR A 139 -8.36 -6.25 -15.99
C TYR A 139 -7.77 -4.84 -15.85
N LEU A 140 -8.29 -3.84 -16.57
CA LEU A 140 -7.88 -2.44 -16.52
C LEU A 140 -8.96 -1.54 -15.90
N SER A 141 -9.79 -2.14 -15.05
CA SER A 141 -10.81 -1.46 -14.26
C SER A 141 -10.59 -1.69 -12.77
N ASN A 142 -11.16 -0.82 -11.95
CA ASN A 142 -11.31 -1.08 -10.52
C ASN A 142 -12.78 -1.38 -10.24
N ARG A 143 -13.05 -2.28 -9.29
CA ARG A 143 -14.38 -2.41 -8.69
C ARG A 143 -14.30 -2.24 -7.16
N PRO A 144 -15.41 -1.85 -6.50
CA PRO A 144 -15.48 -1.83 -5.05
C PRO A 144 -15.24 -3.20 -4.42
N LEU A 145 -14.70 -3.20 -3.19
CA LEU A 145 -14.53 -4.41 -2.39
C LEU A 145 -15.85 -4.99 -1.91
N ARG A 146 -15.94 -6.32 -1.92
CA ARG A 146 -17.02 -7.10 -1.30
C ARG A 146 -16.74 -7.37 0.17
N LYS A 147 -17.76 -7.83 0.90
CA LYS A 147 -17.64 -8.17 2.32
C LYS A 147 -16.57 -9.24 2.55
N GLN A 148 -16.59 -10.32 1.76
CA GLN A 148 -15.63 -11.42 1.89
C GLN A 148 -14.19 -10.98 1.61
N GLU A 149 -13.99 -10.05 0.68
CA GLU A 149 -12.67 -9.49 0.37
C GLU A 149 -12.15 -8.59 1.48
N ARG A 150 -13.03 -7.84 2.16
CA ARG A 150 -12.66 -7.08 3.36
C ARG A 150 -12.28 -7.99 4.53
N ILE A 151 -13.02 -9.09 4.73
CA ILE A 151 -12.72 -10.09 5.76
C ILE A 151 -11.35 -10.71 5.50
N LEU A 152 -11.10 -11.22 4.29
CA LEU A 152 -9.81 -11.75 3.90
C LEU A 152 -8.69 -10.70 4.04
N GLY A 153 -8.96 -9.48 3.59
CA GLY A 153 -8.02 -8.37 3.73
C GLY A 153 -7.64 -8.08 5.18
N LEU A 154 -8.61 -8.14 6.10
CA LEU A 154 -8.38 -7.95 7.53
C LEU A 154 -7.51 -9.06 8.12
N GLU A 155 -7.73 -10.32 7.72
CA GLU A 155 -6.88 -11.45 8.15
C GLU A 155 -5.40 -11.20 7.78
N PHE A 156 -5.14 -10.82 6.54
CA PHE A 156 -3.78 -10.48 6.07
C PHE A 156 -3.23 -9.22 6.74
N LEU A 157 -4.07 -8.22 7.01
CA LEU A 157 -3.67 -7.02 7.74
C LEU A 157 -3.20 -7.35 9.16
N LEU A 158 -3.91 -8.22 9.88
CA LEU A 158 -3.51 -8.63 11.24
C LEU A 158 -2.15 -9.35 11.24
N GLU A 159 -1.88 -10.18 10.23
CA GLU A 159 -0.54 -10.77 10.05
C GLU A 159 0.51 -9.70 9.72
N PHE A 160 0.19 -8.77 8.83
CA PHE A 160 1.08 -7.68 8.44
C PHE A 160 1.47 -6.79 9.63
N LEU A 161 0.51 -6.47 10.50
CA LEU A 161 0.74 -5.68 11.71
C LEU A 161 1.69 -6.35 12.69
N LYS A 162 1.71 -7.70 12.75
CA LYS A 162 2.67 -8.44 13.58
C LYS A 162 4.11 -8.34 13.06
N ILE A 163 4.27 -8.17 11.74
CA ILE A 163 5.58 -8.05 11.08
C ILE A 163 6.11 -6.62 11.20
N ILE A 164 5.28 -5.62 10.91
CA ILE A 164 5.68 -4.21 10.83
C ILE A 164 5.66 -3.52 12.20
N LYS A 165 4.70 -3.88 13.06
CA LYS A 165 4.50 -3.29 14.39
C LYS A 165 4.53 -1.75 14.39
N PRO A 166 3.70 -1.07 13.56
CA PRO A 166 3.69 0.38 13.50
C PRO A 166 3.23 0.98 14.84
N GLU A 167 3.79 2.13 15.20
CA GLU A 167 3.40 2.91 16.38
C GLU A 167 2.14 3.75 16.13
N PHE A 168 1.84 4.03 14.86
CA PHE A 168 0.72 4.87 14.45
C PHE A 168 0.13 4.39 13.13
N ILE A 169 -1.20 4.34 13.03
CA ILE A 169 -1.91 3.89 11.84
C ILE A 169 -2.78 5.03 11.32
N ILE A 170 -2.68 5.28 10.01
CA ILE A 170 -3.48 6.25 9.27
C ILE A 170 -4.41 5.47 8.34
N ALA A 171 -5.72 5.60 8.53
CA ALA A 171 -6.73 4.95 7.71
C ALA A 171 -7.12 5.85 6.52
N CYS A 172 -6.71 5.49 5.31
CA CYS A 172 -6.98 6.28 4.11
C CYS A 172 -8.31 5.89 3.46
N GLY A 173 -9.38 6.61 3.86
CA GLY A 173 -10.73 6.42 3.36
C GLY A 173 -11.59 5.51 4.24
N LYS A 174 -12.92 5.60 4.02
CA LYS A 174 -13.94 4.96 4.86
C LYS A 174 -13.80 3.44 4.95
N ILE A 175 -13.31 2.78 3.90
CA ILE A 175 -13.19 1.32 3.89
C ILE A 175 -12.06 0.87 4.83
N ALA A 176 -10.89 1.52 4.77
CA ALA A 176 -9.80 1.26 5.70
C ALA A 176 -10.20 1.61 7.14
N GLU A 177 -10.85 2.77 7.33
CA GLU A 177 -11.33 3.24 8.64
C GLU A 177 -12.32 2.25 9.27
N ASN A 178 -13.34 1.84 8.52
CA ASN A 178 -14.36 0.91 9.03
C ASN A 178 -13.75 -0.45 9.38
N ALA A 179 -12.85 -0.98 8.53
CA ALA A 179 -12.22 -2.27 8.77
C ALA A 179 -11.35 -2.26 10.04
N LEU A 180 -10.58 -1.18 10.26
CA LEU A 180 -9.77 -1.01 11.47
C LEU A 180 -10.66 -0.85 12.71
N ARG A 181 -11.74 -0.06 12.62
CA ARG A 181 -12.70 0.10 13.72
C ARG A 181 -13.40 -1.21 14.09
N GLU A 182 -13.86 -1.98 13.11
CA GLU A 182 -14.49 -3.29 13.32
C GLU A 182 -13.51 -4.28 13.98
N ALA A 183 -12.21 -4.15 13.72
CA ALA A 183 -11.16 -4.94 14.34
C ALA A 183 -10.71 -4.42 15.72
N GLY A 184 -11.27 -3.31 16.21
CA GLY A 184 -10.85 -2.68 17.46
C GLY A 184 -9.43 -2.10 17.40
N ILE A 185 -8.96 -1.71 16.21
CA ILE A 185 -7.62 -1.15 15.99
C ILE A 185 -7.72 0.37 15.87
N ASP A 186 -7.02 1.07 16.77
CA ASP A 186 -6.94 2.52 16.74
C ASP A 186 -6.20 3.01 15.49
N ALA A 187 -6.83 3.95 14.78
CA ALA A 187 -6.24 4.59 13.62
C ALA A 187 -6.78 6.01 13.43
N PHE A 188 -5.94 6.88 12.86
CA PHE A 188 -6.33 8.23 12.50
C PHE A 188 -6.97 8.24 11.09
N PRO A 189 -8.24 8.62 10.94
CA PRO A 189 -8.91 8.60 9.64
C PRO A 189 -8.50 9.80 8.79
N VAL A 190 -8.21 9.57 7.51
CA VAL A 190 -8.02 10.62 6.50
C VAL A 190 -8.89 10.36 5.28
N ARG A 191 -9.36 11.43 4.62
CA ARG A 191 -10.16 11.29 3.39
C ARG A 191 -9.31 10.72 2.27
N HIS A 192 -9.82 9.73 1.53
CA HIS A 192 -9.14 9.22 0.33
C HIS A 192 -8.99 10.33 -0.73
N PRO A 193 -7.82 10.49 -1.39
CA PRO A 193 -7.53 11.65 -2.26
C PRO A 193 -8.24 11.62 -3.62
N ALA A 194 -8.79 10.47 -4.03
CA ALA A 194 -9.56 10.34 -5.28
C ALA A 194 -10.88 11.14 -5.25
N ASN A 195 -11.48 11.35 -6.43
CA ASN A 195 -12.81 11.97 -6.61
C ASN A 195 -12.93 13.33 -5.91
N GLY A 196 -11.96 14.23 -6.14
CA GLY A 196 -11.92 15.57 -5.51
C GLY A 196 -11.47 15.58 -4.04
N GLY A 197 -11.10 14.43 -3.47
CA GLY A 197 -10.71 14.30 -2.06
C GLY A 197 -9.33 14.86 -1.71
N LYS A 198 -8.53 15.31 -2.67
CA LYS A 198 -7.12 15.74 -2.48
C LYS A 198 -6.94 16.74 -1.33
N ARG A 199 -7.73 17.82 -1.30
CA ARG A 199 -7.57 18.87 -0.28
C ARG A 199 -7.78 18.31 1.13
N ARG A 200 -8.89 17.59 1.34
CA ARG A 200 -9.22 16.98 2.64
C ARG A 200 -8.23 15.87 3.04
N PHE A 201 -7.66 15.16 2.07
CA PHE A 201 -6.58 14.21 2.34
C PHE A 201 -5.36 14.93 2.92
N LEU A 202 -4.94 16.04 2.30
CA LEU A 202 -3.76 16.79 2.75
C LEU A 202 -3.97 17.40 4.14
N GLU A 203 -5.13 18.02 4.39
CA GLU A 203 -5.51 18.56 5.70
C GLU A 203 -5.49 17.46 6.79
N GLY A 204 -6.12 16.32 6.52
CA GLY A 204 -6.16 15.20 7.47
C GLY A 204 -4.78 14.54 7.68
N LEU A 205 -3.97 14.43 6.63
CA LEU A 205 -2.60 13.93 6.76
C LEU A 205 -1.77 14.87 7.63
N GLU A 206 -1.86 16.18 7.41
CA GLU A 206 -1.13 17.17 8.21
C GLU A 206 -1.48 17.06 9.70
N GLU A 207 -2.77 16.92 10.02
CA GLU A 207 -3.23 16.72 11.40
C GLU A 207 -2.69 15.41 12.00
N ALA A 208 -2.78 14.30 11.26
CA ALA A 208 -2.24 13.01 11.67
C ALA A 208 -0.74 13.10 12.01
N MET A 209 0.04 13.78 11.16
CA MET A 209 1.48 13.96 11.34
C MET A 209 1.79 14.85 12.54
N LYS A 210 1.03 15.94 12.75
CA LYS A 210 1.16 16.80 13.94
C LYS A 210 0.94 16.03 15.24
N ILE A 211 -0.08 15.18 15.30
CA ILE A 211 -0.39 14.33 16.46
C ILE A 211 0.75 13.35 16.73
N TYR A 212 1.20 12.63 15.70
CA TYR A 212 2.28 11.67 15.82
C TYR A 212 3.59 12.32 16.32
N LEU A 213 3.99 13.45 15.71
CA LEU A 213 5.22 14.16 16.06
C LEU A 213 5.16 14.74 17.49
N LYS A 214 4.02 15.28 17.91
CA LYS A 214 3.83 15.80 19.28
C LYS A 214 3.92 14.69 20.32
N LYS A 215 3.32 13.51 20.06
CA LYS A 215 3.41 12.34 20.95
C LYS A 215 4.87 11.88 21.10
N ASN A 216 5.60 11.83 19.98
CA ASN A 216 7.00 11.41 19.96
C ASN A 216 7.96 12.40 20.63
N ALA A 217 7.74 13.71 20.47
CA ALA A 217 8.53 14.74 21.15
C ALA A 217 8.39 14.62 22.68
N LYS A 218 7.17 14.42 23.19
CA LYS A 218 6.91 14.20 24.63
C LYS A 218 7.58 12.94 25.16
N MET A 219 7.56 11.84 24.41
CA MET A 219 8.22 10.59 24.85
C MET A 219 9.74 10.76 24.96
N ARG A 220 10.38 11.52 24.07
CA ARG A 220 11.82 11.80 24.12
C ARG A 220 12.20 12.69 25.31
N SER A 221 11.39 13.70 25.65
CA SER A 221 11.65 14.58 26.79
C SER A 221 11.56 13.86 28.15
N HIS A 222 10.66 12.89 28.28
CA HIS A 222 10.53 12.09 29.51
C HIS A 222 11.67 11.07 29.68
N LYS A 223 12.26 10.57 28.59
CA LYS A 223 13.42 9.66 28.65
C LYS A 223 14.75 10.33 29.02
N HIS A 224 14.83 11.67 29.01
CA HIS A 224 16.03 12.43 29.36
C HIS A 224 15.98 13.02 30.79
N HIS A 225 14.88 12.79 31.52
CA HIS A 225 14.68 13.29 32.90
C HIS A 225 14.58 12.18 33.95
N ASN A 226 14.84 10.93 33.55
CA ASN A 226 15.00 9.76 34.42
C ASN A 226 16.36 9.13 34.15
#